data_AF-A0AAW4NBZ7-F1
#
_entry.id   AF-A0AAW4NBZ7-F1
#
_cell.length_a   1.000
_cell.length_b   1.000
_cell.length_c   1.000
_cell.angle_alpha   90.00
_cell.angle_beta   90.00
_cell.angle_gamma   90.00
#
_symmetry.space_group_name_H-M   'P 1'
#
loop_
_entity.id
_entity.type
_entity.pdbx_description
1 polymer ?
#
loop_
_entity_poly.entity_id
_entity_poly.type
_entity_poly.pdbx_seq_one_letter_code
_entity_poly.pdbx_strand_id
1 'polypeptide(L)' 'MKKKEYIKPELNVYQMETTSILAGSEILKAKEEDYSEGSVSDYRDSSGSIWAD' A
#
# COMPACT_ATOMS: atom_id res chain seq x y z
N MET A 1 -35.85 12.66 -18.54
CA MET A 1 -34.66 12.67 -17.66
C MET A 1 -33.46 13.09 -18.49
N LYS A 2 -32.69 14.10 -18.07
CA LYS A 2 -31.45 14.49 -18.77
C LYS A 2 -30.41 13.39 -18.59
N LYS A 3 -29.81 12.92 -19.69
CA LYS A 3 -28.69 11.98 -19.62
C LYS A 3 -27.50 12.70 -18.99
N LYS A 4 -26.91 12.11 -17.95
CA LYS A 4 -25.66 12.61 -17.37
C LYS A 4 -24.52 12.18 -18.30
N GLU A 5 -23.74 13.13 -18.79
CA GLU A 5 -22.50 12.82 -19.52
C GLU A 5 -21.46 12.34 -18.52
N TYR A 6 -20.82 11.23 -18.86
CA TYR A 6 -19.68 10.73 -18.10
C TYR A 6 -18.45 11.56 -18.44
N ILE A 7 -17.90 12.24 -17.43
CA ILE A 7 -16.60 12.91 -17.53
C ILE A 7 -15.57 11.91 -17.01
N LYS A 8 -14.65 11.47 -17.88
CA LYS A 8 -13.54 10.59 -17.47
C LYS A 8 -12.64 11.38 -16.50
N PRO A 9 -12.42 10.91 -15.27
CA PRO A 9 -11.45 11.54 -14.39
C PRO A 9 -10.05 11.34 -14.96
N GLU A 10 -9.34 12.44 -15.17
CA GLU A 10 -7.92 12.41 -15.54
C GLU A 10 -7.10 12.29 -14.25
N LEU A 11 -6.36 11.19 -14.11
CA LEU A 11 -5.44 11.03 -13.01
C LEU A 11 -4.15 11.79 -13.36
N ASN A 12 -3.83 12.86 -12.63
CA ASN A 12 -2.51 13.49 -12.71
C ASN A 12 -1.49 12.53 -12.09
N VAL A 13 -0.97 11.60 -12.89
CA VAL A 13 0.12 10.72 -12.51
C VAL A 13 1.38 11.59 -12.44
N TYR A 14 1.73 12.06 -11.24
CA TYR A 14 3.07 12.58 -11.00
C TYR A 14 4.04 11.41 -11.13
N GLN A 15 4.80 11.35 -12.23
CA GLN A 15 6.01 10.53 -12.31
C GLN A 15 7.01 11.10 -11.30
N MET A 16 6.92 10.65 -10.05
CA MET A 16 8.05 10.79 -9.13
C MET A 16 9.17 9.94 -9.71
N GLU A 17 10.34 10.52 -9.96
CA GLU A 17 11.54 9.74 -10.24
C GLU A 17 11.95 8.97 -8.98
N THR A 18 11.25 7.86 -8.73
CA THR A 18 11.48 6.94 -7.61
C THR A 18 12.90 6.42 -7.60
N THR A 19 13.55 6.39 -8.76
CA THR A 19 14.91 5.92 -9.00
C THR A 19 15.99 6.76 -8.32
N SER A 20 15.80 8.06 -8.12
CA SER A 20 16.88 8.95 -7.64
C SER A 20 16.96 9.04 -6.11
N ILE A 21 15.83 8.92 -5.40
CA ILE A 21 15.80 8.98 -3.92
C ILE A 21 16.34 7.68 -3.30
N LEU A 22 16.22 6.57 -4.02
CA LEU A 22 16.61 5.23 -3.55
C LEU A 22 17.96 4.77 -4.12
N ALA A 23 18.62 5.57 -4.96
CA ALA A 23 19.93 5.26 -5.53
C ALA A 23 21.00 5.24 -4.42
N GLY A 24 21.20 4.08 -3.80
CA GLY A 24 22.15 3.87 -2.69
C GLY A 24 21.52 3.30 -1.42
N SER A 25 20.19 3.19 -1.38
CA SER A 25 19.45 2.63 -0.24
C SER A 25 19.06 1.19 -0.53
N GLU A 26 19.29 0.29 0.43
CA GLU A 26 18.72 -1.06 0.36
C GLU A 26 17.25 -1.01 0.75
N ILE A 27 16.36 -1.43 -0.16
CA ILE A 27 14.94 -1.64 0.19
C ILE A 27 14.88 -2.94 1.00
N LEU A 28 14.81 -2.81 2.32
CA LEU A 28 14.59 -3.94 3.22
C LEU A 28 13.17 -4.46 3.00
N LYS A 29 13.10 -5.71 2.56
CA LYS A 29 11.85 -6.48 2.48
C LYS A 29 11.73 -7.32 3.73
N ALA A 30 10.49 -7.54 4.19
CA ALA A 30 10.21 -8.48 5.25
C ALA A 30 10.75 -9.88 4.87
N LYS A 31 11.41 -10.52 5.82
CA LYS A 31 11.87 -11.91 5.75
C LYS A 31 10.81 -12.83 6.34
N GLU A 32 10.98 -14.13 6.14
CA GLU A 32 10.07 -15.15 6.70
C GLU A 32 9.93 -15.01 8.23
N GLU A 33 11.02 -14.70 8.91
CA GLU A 33 11.07 -14.49 10.36
C GLU A 33 10.17 -13.34 10.83
N ASP A 34 9.98 -12.32 10.00
CA ASP A 34 9.17 -11.15 10.30
C ASP A 34 7.66 -11.47 10.27
N TYR A 35 7.27 -12.61 9.68
CA TYR A 35 5.89 -13.11 9.65
C TYR A 35 5.56 -14.07 10.80
N SER A 36 6.43 -14.17 11.81
CA SER A 36 6.13 -14.99 13.00
C SER A 36 4.90 -14.47 13.74
N GLU A 37 4.13 -15.36 14.39
CA GLU A 37 2.92 -14.96 15.13
C GLU A 37 3.20 -13.92 16.21
N GLY A 38 4.37 -13.97 16.87
CA GLY A 38 4.77 -12.94 17.84
C GLY A 38 5.12 -11.58 17.22
N SER A 39 5.43 -11.55 15.92
CA SER A 39 5.70 -10.32 15.17
C SER A 39 4.43 -9.70 14.58
N VAL A 40 3.39 -10.49 14.32
CA VAL A 40 2.18 -10.05 13.61
C VAL A 40 0.92 -9.98 14.46
N SER A 41 0.94 -10.51 15.69
CA SER A 41 -0.22 -10.56 16.59
C SER A 41 -0.84 -9.19 16.84
N ASP A 42 0.00 -8.18 16.98
CA ASP A 42 -0.41 -6.84 17.40
C ASP A 42 -1.13 -6.06 16.30
N TYR A 43 -1.04 -6.52 15.04
CA TYR A 43 -1.71 -5.91 13.90
C TYR A 43 -3.11 -6.50 13.64
N ARG A 44 -3.47 -7.59 14.34
CA ARG A 44 -4.74 -8.29 14.20
C ARG A 44 -5.65 -7.93 15.35
N ASP A 45 -6.95 -7.93 15.11
CA ASP A 45 -7.93 -7.86 16.19
C ASP A 45 -7.94 -9.16 17.03
N SER A 46 -8.69 -9.18 18.13
CA SER A 46 -8.81 -10.36 19.01
C SER A 46 -9.38 -11.60 18.31
N SER A 47 -9.98 -11.44 17.11
CA SER A 47 -10.48 -12.54 16.27
C SER A 47 -9.46 -12.99 15.21
N GLY A 48 -8.28 -12.39 15.18
CA GLY A 48 -7.22 -12.68 14.22
C GLY A 48 -7.39 -12.00 12.86
N SER A 49 -8.31 -11.04 12.73
CA SER A 49 -8.62 -10.37 11.47
C SER A 49 -7.88 -9.04 11.32
N ILE A 50 -7.55 -8.67 10.07
CA ILE A 50 -7.02 -7.35 9.70
C ILE A 50 -8.02 -6.71 8.74
N TRP A 51 -8.43 -5.48 9.03
CA TRP A 51 -9.41 -4.75 8.23
C TRP A 51 -8.72 -3.56 7.55
N ALA A 52 -8.95 -3.42 6.24
CA ALA A 52 -8.62 -2.21 5.50
C ALA A 52 -9.89 -1.35 5.39
N ASP A 53 -9.76 -0.04 5.62
CA ASP A 53 -10.81 0.96 5.39
C ASP A 53 -10.85 1.37 3.90
#